data_AF-A0A7I8VWD6-F1
#
_entry.id   AF-A0A7I8VWD6-F1
#
_cell.length_a   1.000
_cell.length_b   1.000
_cell.length_c   1.000
_cell.angle_alpha   90.00
_cell.angle_beta   90.00
_cell.angle_gamma   90.00
#
_symmetry.space_group_name_H-M   'P 1'
#
loop_
_entity.id
_entity.type
_entity.pdbx_description
1 polymer ?
#
loop_
_entity_poly.entity_id
_entity_poly.type
_entity_poly.pdbx_seq_one_letter_code
_entity_poly.pdbx_strand_id
1 'polypeptide(L)'
;MVTVLPTVLYKLLCVLVADELEKFAKEFEDLVDDEGKFIGDLEIYRNRHIELCKLVESLDRVVSFITSSSFLSHITLLCIILYNVIYHKLNTEFTSLQLFWIFSIIIHMLTIGYHGGNIYVWAHHPIKSMLSLSLVYDGVDNDKLLQINMFMNKLTGTTIGVSAMGMFVVDPSALVTMFGVMITYFIILLQFRIGHKDFNCKCPLP
;
A
#
# COMPACT_ATOMS: atom_id res chain seq x y z
N MET A 1 22.66 3.72 -5.86
CA MET A 1 22.87 4.63 -4.71
C MET A 1 21.84 5.76 -4.69
N VAL A 2 21.52 6.41 -5.82
CA VAL A 2 20.53 7.51 -5.92
C VAL A 2 19.11 7.13 -5.47
N THR A 3 18.72 5.86 -5.60
CA THR A 3 17.38 5.37 -5.19
C THR A 3 17.29 4.91 -3.73
N VAL A 4 18.41 4.79 -3.01
CA VAL A 4 18.41 4.29 -1.62
C VAL A 4 17.99 5.39 -0.66
N LEU A 5 18.44 6.63 -0.90
CA LEU A 5 18.11 7.76 -0.02
C LEU A 5 16.61 8.10 -0.03
N PRO A 6 15.94 8.24 -1.20
CA PRO A 6 14.50 8.53 -1.23
C PRO A 6 13.66 7.45 -0.58
N THR A 7 14.10 6.19 -0.65
CA THR A 7 13.32 5.06 -0.14
C THR A 7 13.54 4.84 1.35
N VAL A 8 14.73 5.14 1.87
CA VAL A 8 14.95 5.25 3.31
C VAL A 8 14.12 6.42 3.88
N LEU A 9 14.11 7.57 3.22
CA LEU A 9 13.30 8.72 3.63
C LEU A 9 11.80 8.40 3.61
N TYR A 10 11.32 7.74 2.55
CA TYR A 10 9.96 7.20 2.48
C TYR A 10 9.63 6.34 3.70
N LYS A 11 10.47 5.33 3.98
CA LYS A 11 10.24 4.41 5.09
C LYS A 11 10.19 5.11 6.43
N LEU A 12 11.14 6.02 6.69
CA LEU A 12 11.20 6.78 7.94
C LEU A 12 9.93 7.62 8.14
N LEU A 13 9.49 8.33 7.10
CA LEU A 13 8.28 9.14 7.17
C LEU A 13 7.02 8.27 7.37
N CYS A 14 6.93 7.14 6.67
CA CYS A 14 5.80 6.25 6.80
C CYS A 14 5.72 5.58 8.18
N VAL A 15 6.85 5.14 8.74
CA VAL A 15 6.90 4.58 10.11
C VAL A 15 6.53 5.63 11.14
N LEU A 16 7.07 6.86 11.02
CA LEU A 16 6.77 7.93 11.98
C LEU A 16 5.27 8.24 12.04
N VAL A 17 4.61 8.34 10.89
CA VAL A 17 3.16 8.59 10.84
C VAL A 17 2.36 7.37 11.27
N ALA A 18 2.79 6.16 10.90
CA ALA A 18 2.13 4.93 11.33
C ALA A 18 2.18 4.75 12.85
N ASP A 19 3.32 5.02 13.48
CA ASP A 19 3.48 4.94 14.94
C ASP A 19 2.55 5.93 15.65
N GLU A 20 2.40 7.14 15.10
CA GLU A 20 1.50 8.16 15.68
C GLU A 20 0.02 7.76 15.53
N LEU A 21 -0.35 7.18 14.39
CA LEU A 21 -1.70 6.62 14.18
C LEU A 21 -1.96 5.42 15.09
N GLU A 22 -0.99 4.53 15.27
CA GLU A 22 -1.10 3.36 16.13
C GLU A 22 -1.27 3.78 17.60
N LYS A 23 -0.48 4.75 18.08
CA LYS A 23 -0.65 5.31 19.43
C LYS A 23 -2.04 5.89 19.62
N PHE A 24 -2.52 6.69 18.68
CA PHE A 24 -3.87 7.23 18.73
C PHE A 24 -4.94 6.13 18.74
N ALA A 25 -4.78 5.09 17.92
CA ALA A 25 -5.71 3.98 17.87
C ALA A 25 -5.79 3.24 19.20
N LYS A 26 -4.64 2.95 19.83
CA LYS A 26 -4.58 2.31 21.15
C LYS A 26 -5.16 3.19 22.26
N GLU A 27 -4.77 4.47 22.30
CA GLU A 27 -5.35 5.44 23.23
C GLU A 27 -6.88 5.51 23.10
N PHE A 28 -7.40 5.45 21.87
CA PHE A 28 -8.83 5.47 21.62
C PHE A 28 -9.52 4.18 22.08
N GLU A 29 -8.89 3.02 21.88
CA GLU A 29 -9.41 1.72 22.35
C GLU A 29 -9.44 1.64 23.89
N ASP A 30 -8.41 2.12 24.58
CA ASP A 30 -8.34 2.13 26.04
C ASP A 30 -9.46 2.97 26.70
N LEU A 31 -10.11 3.84 25.93
CA LEU A 31 -11.21 4.71 26.39
C LEU A 31 -12.60 4.16 26.07
N VAL A 32 -12.67 3.06 25.33
CA VAL A 32 -13.89 2.31 25.09
C VAL A 32 -13.97 1.22 26.16
N ASP A 33 -14.92 1.36 27.07
CA ASP A 33 -15.16 0.39 28.14
C ASP A 33 -15.61 -0.97 27.58
N ASP A 34 -15.54 -2.03 28.39
CA ASP A 34 -15.98 -3.40 28.03
C ASP A 34 -17.48 -3.45 27.65
N GLU A 35 -18.27 -2.46 28.14
CA GLU A 35 -19.68 -2.27 27.76
C GLU A 35 -19.88 -1.52 26.42
N GLY A 36 -18.81 -1.12 25.74
CA GLY A 36 -18.85 -0.34 24.50
C GLY A 36 -19.20 1.14 24.70
N LYS A 37 -19.10 1.66 25.93
CA LYS A 37 -19.32 3.08 26.24
C LYS A 37 -18.00 3.84 26.15
N PHE A 38 -18.04 5.01 25.54
CA PHE A 38 -16.88 5.90 25.46
C PHE A 38 -16.75 6.73 26.72
N ILE A 39 -15.60 6.64 27.39
CA ILE A 39 -15.29 7.40 28.59
C ILE A 39 -14.48 8.64 28.18
N GLY A 40 -15.17 9.71 27.80
CA GLY A 40 -14.52 10.98 27.45
C GLY A 40 -15.34 11.87 26.54
N ASP A 41 -14.71 12.95 26.07
CA ASP A 41 -15.28 13.85 25.08
C ASP A 41 -14.91 13.38 23.67
N LEU A 42 -15.89 12.81 22.97
CA LEU A 42 -15.74 12.29 21.61
C LEU A 42 -15.27 13.39 20.62
N GLU A 43 -15.63 14.65 20.85
CA GLU A 43 -15.29 15.75 19.95
C GLU A 43 -13.78 16.03 19.93
N ILE A 44 -13.10 15.86 21.07
CA ILE A 44 -11.65 16.02 21.18
C ILE A 44 -10.92 14.96 20.33
N TYR A 45 -11.33 13.70 20.45
CA TYR A 45 -10.72 12.60 19.69
C TYR A 45 -11.04 12.69 18.20
N ARG A 46 -12.24 13.15 17.86
CA ARG A 46 -12.62 13.47 16.48
C ARG A 46 -11.68 14.51 15.88
N ASN A 47 -11.43 15.61 16.59
CA ASN A 47 -10.56 16.68 16.12
C ASN A 47 -9.12 16.19 15.96
N ARG A 48 -8.61 15.41 16.92
CA ARG A 48 -7.27 14.81 16.85
C ARG A 48 -7.14 13.83 15.69
N HIS A 49 -8.15 13.00 15.42
CA HIS A 49 -8.16 12.13 14.25
C HIS A 49 -8.13 12.92 12.94
N ILE A 50 -8.91 14.01 12.84
CA ILE A 50 -8.88 14.89 11.66
C ILE A 50 -7.48 15.51 11.46
N GLU A 51 -6.78 15.89 12.53
CA GLU A 51 -5.40 16.37 12.44
C GLU A 51 -4.42 15.29 11.95
N LEU A 52 -4.57 14.05 12.43
CA LEU A 52 -3.79 12.91 11.95
C LEU A 52 -4.09 12.59 10.48
N CYS A 53 -5.35 12.67 10.04
CA CYS A 53 -5.68 12.54 8.62
C CYS A 53 -5.00 13.62 7.77
N LYS A 54 -4.98 14.88 8.24
CA LYS A 54 -4.26 15.97 7.55
C LYS A 54 -2.74 15.74 7.51
N LEU A 55 -2.18 15.11 8.55
CA LEU A 55 -0.79 14.69 8.57
C LEU A 55 -0.53 13.61 7.52
N VAL A 56 -1.42 12.62 7.38
CA VAL A 56 -1.35 11.59 6.34
C VAL A 56 -1.49 12.20 4.94
N GLU A 57 -2.38 13.16 4.73
CA GLU A 57 -2.50 13.88 3.45
C GLU A 57 -1.24 14.68 3.11
N SER A 58 -0.61 15.30 4.12
CA SER A 58 0.64 16.04 3.95
C SER A 58 1.80 15.11 3.64
N LEU A 59 1.86 13.98 4.34
CA LEU A 59 2.80 12.90 4.04
C LEU A 59 2.62 12.43 2.60
N ASP A 60 1.39 12.11 2.20
CA ASP A 60 1.06 11.64 0.86
C ASP A 60 1.62 12.60 -0.19
N ARG A 61 1.36 13.90 -0.07
CA ARG A 61 1.88 14.90 -1.03
C ARG A 61 3.39 14.84 -1.23
N VAL A 62 4.16 14.55 -0.18
CA VAL A 62 5.63 14.45 -0.24
C VAL A 62 6.05 13.10 -0.82
N VAL A 63 5.46 12.02 -0.33
CA VAL A 63 5.90 10.65 -0.69
C VAL A 63 5.30 10.15 -1.98
N SER A 64 4.23 10.77 -2.47
CA SER A 64 3.47 10.34 -3.65
C SER A 64 4.31 10.38 -4.93
N PHE A 65 5.16 11.41 -5.07
CA PHE A 65 6.13 11.50 -6.16
C PHE A 65 7.22 10.42 -6.06
N ILE A 66 7.75 10.18 -4.85
CA ILE A 66 8.77 9.16 -4.59
C ILE A 66 8.20 7.76 -4.89
N THR A 67 6.98 7.51 -4.47
CA THR A 67 6.25 6.25 -4.64
C THR A 67 6.00 5.99 -6.12
N SER A 68 5.42 6.96 -6.83
CA SER A 68 5.15 6.86 -8.28
C SER A 68 6.42 6.62 -9.11
N SER A 69 7.46 7.43 -8.88
CA SER A 69 8.74 7.27 -9.59
C SER A 69 9.42 5.94 -9.29
N SER A 70 9.31 5.44 -8.05
CA SER A 70 9.80 4.12 -7.66
C SER A 70 9.04 3.02 -8.38
N PHE A 71 7.70 3.04 -8.38
CA PHE A 71 6.91 2.03 -9.09
C PHE A 71 7.21 2.00 -10.59
N LEU A 72 7.25 3.16 -11.24
CA LEU A 72 7.53 3.25 -12.67
C LEU A 72 8.92 2.70 -13.02
N SER A 73 9.95 3.12 -12.28
CA SER A 73 11.33 2.66 -12.52
C SER A 73 11.49 1.16 -12.25
N HIS A 74 10.90 0.64 -11.18
CA HIS A 74 10.96 -0.80 -10.86
C HIS A 74 10.21 -1.65 -11.90
N ILE A 75 9.03 -1.22 -12.38
CA ILE A 75 8.29 -1.93 -13.42
C ILE A 75 9.08 -1.94 -14.73
N THR A 76 9.60 -0.80 -15.18
CA THR A 76 10.41 -0.73 -16.41
C THR A 76 11.66 -1.60 -16.31
N LEU A 77 12.37 -1.54 -15.18
CA LEU A 77 13.56 -2.35 -14.95
C LEU A 77 13.23 -3.84 -14.95
N LEU A 78 12.14 -4.25 -14.31
CA LEU A 78 11.69 -5.65 -14.29
C LEU A 78 11.40 -6.17 -15.70
N CYS A 79 10.71 -5.39 -16.54
CA CYS A 79 10.44 -5.76 -17.93
C CYS A 79 11.74 -5.98 -18.73
N ILE A 80 12.72 -5.09 -18.58
CA ILE A 80 14.02 -5.19 -19.27
C ILE A 80 14.79 -6.44 -18.82
N ILE A 81 14.84 -6.66 -17.50
CA ILE A 81 15.51 -7.82 -16.90
C ILE A 81 14.88 -9.13 -17.39
N LEU A 82 13.55 -9.23 -17.35
CA LEU A 82 12.81 -10.41 -17.81
C LEU A 82 13.03 -10.67 -19.30
N TYR A 83 13.00 -9.62 -20.13
CA TYR A 83 13.32 -9.73 -21.55
C TYR A 83 14.74 -10.29 -21.78
N ASN A 84 15.74 -9.77 -21.05
CA ASN A 84 17.12 -10.23 -21.17
C ASN A 84 17.28 -11.69 -20.74
N VAL A 85 16.66 -12.10 -19.63
CA VAL A 85 16.70 -13.50 -19.14
C VAL A 85 16.07 -14.47 -20.14
N ILE A 86 15.01 -14.07 -20.83
CA ILE A 86 14.23 -14.94 -21.72
C ILE A 86 14.85 -15.02 -23.12
N TYR A 87 15.28 -13.89 -23.69
CA TYR A 87 15.72 -13.85 -25.10
C TYR A 87 17.22 -14.00 -25.28
N HIS A 88 18.04 -13.61 -24.30
CA HIS A 88 19.50 -13.71 -24.44
C HIS A 88 20.01 -14.99 -23.77
N LYS A 89 20.94 -15.68 -24.43
CA LYS A 89 21.78 -16.71 -23.78
C LYS A 89 22.81 -15.97 -22.93
N LEU A 90 22.41 -15.61 -21.71
CA LEU A 90 23.30 -14.99 -20.74
C LEU A 90 24.24 -16.05 -20.13
N ASN A 91 25.48 -15.65 -19.84
CA ASN A 91 26.38 -16.49 -19.05
C ASN A 91 25.78 -16.72 -17.64
N THR A 92 26.23 -17.76 -16.95
CA THR A 92 25.78 -18.11 -15.59
C THR A 92 25.92 -16.93 -14.62
N GLU A 93 27.03 -16.19 -14.70
CA GLU A 93 27.29 -15.00 -13.85
C GLU A 93 26.29 -13.88 -14.10
N PHE A 94 26.02 -13.55 -15.38
CA PHE A 94 25.04 -12.55 -15.74
C PHE A 94 23.62 -12.97 -15.33
N THR A 95 23.30 -14.26 -15.44
CA THR A 95 22.00 -14.79 -15.02
C THR A 95 21.82 -14.65 -13.50
N SER A 96 22.85 -14.97 -12.72
CA SER A 96 22.83 -14.79 -11.26
C SER A 96 22.63 -13.32 -10.88
N LEU A 97 23.32 -12.40 -11.55
CA LEU A 97 23.17 -10.96 -11.34
C LEU A 97 21.73 -10.49 -11.65
N GLN A 98 21.12 -10.95 -12.74
CA GLN A 98 19.75 -10.59 -13.11
C GLN A 98 18.74 -11.12 -12.07
N LEU A 99 18.90 -12.37 -11.59
CA LEU A 99 18.05 -12.93 -10.53
C LEU A 99 18.17 -12.14 -9.22
N PHE A 100 19.38 -11.73 -8.85
CA PHE A 100 19.62 -10.86 -7.69
C PHE A 100 18.86 -9.53 -7.82
N TRP A 101 18.87 -8.91 -9.00
CA TRP A 101 18.12 -7.68 -9.25
C TRP A 101 16.61 -7.87 -9.17
N ILE A 102 16.06 -8.96 -9.74
CA ILE A 102 14.63 -9.29 -9.61
C ILE A 102 14.25 -9.39 -8.14
N PHE A 103 15.02 -10.15 -7.36
CA PHE A 103 14.75 -10.34 -5.95
C PHE A 103 14.82 -9.02 -5.16
N SER A 104 15.80 -8.18 -5.48
CA SER A 104 15.95 -6.85 -4.89
C SER A 104 14.75 -5.94 -5.20
N ILE A 105 14.26 -5.95 -6.44
CA ILE A 105 13.07 -5.18 -6.85
C ILE A 105 11.83 -5.65 -6.08
N ILE A 106 11.63 -6.97 -5.98
CA ILE A 106 10.52 -7.58 -5.25
C ILE A 106 10.54 -7.17 -3.78
N ILE A 107 11.69 -7.29 -3.11
CA ILE A 107 11.83 -6.85 -1.71
C ILE A 107 11.52 -5.37 -1.57
N HIS A 108 12.01 -4.55 -2.48
CA HIS A 108 11.78 -3.10 -2.43
C HIS A 108 10.29 -2.77 -2.50
N MET A 109 9.59 -3.34 -3.47
CA MET A 109 8.15 -3.16 -3.68
C MET A 109 7.34 -3.65 -2.47
N LEU A 110 7.72 -4.78 -1.88
CA LEU A 110 7.11 -5.28 -0.64
C LEU A 110 7.29 -4.30 0.52
N THR A 111 8.49 -3.73 0.69
CA THR A 111 8.73 -2.80 1.79
C THR A 111 7.93 -1.51 1.63
N ILE A 112 7.89 -0.92 0.42
CA ILE A 112 7.10 0.28 0.14
C ILE A 112 5.63 -0.01 0.40
N GLY A 113 5.13 -1.12 -0.15
CA GLY A 113 3.75 -1.54 0.04
C GLY A 113 3.37 -1.82 1.48
N TYR A 114 4.24 -2.51 2.23
CA TYR A 114 3.98 -2.85 3.63
C TYR A 114 3.83 -1.59 4.48
N HIS A 115 4.75 -0.62 4.34
CA HIS A 115 4.67 0.62 5.10
C HIS A 115 3.49 1.51 4.67
N GLY A 116 3.21 1.62 3.37
CA GLY A 116 2.03 2.33 2.87
C GLY A 116 0.72 1.69 3.34
N GLY A 117 0.65 0.37 3.29
CA GLY A 117 -0.50 -0.42 3.75
C GLY A 117 -0.70 -0.33 5.27
N ASN A 118 0.37 -0.25 6.06
CA ASN A 118 0.26 -0.09 7.51
C ASN A 118 -0.44 1.23 7.87
N ILE A 119 -0.08 2.34 7.21
CA ILE A 119 -0.77 3.63 7.36
C ILE A 119 -2.26 3.49 7.01
N TYR A 120 -2.56 2.82 5.90
CA TYR A 120 -3.94 2.59 5.48
C TYR A 120 -4.74 1.82 6.54
N VAL A 121 -4.18 0.75 7.11
CA VAL A 121 -4.84 -0.05 8.16
C VAL A 121 -5.08 0.77 9.42
N TRP A 122 -4.06 1.46 9.92
CA TRP A 122 -4.16 2.24 11.17
C TRP A 122 -5.05 3.47 11.03
N ALA A 123 -5.06 4.13 9.87
CA ALA A 123 -5.96 5.24 9.61
C ALA A 123 -7.44 4.83 9.64
N HIS A 124 -7.77 3.62 9.18
CA HIS A 124 -9.14 3.11 9.18
C HIS A 124 -9.50 2.31 10.44
N HIS A 125 -8.55 2.05 11.33
CA HIS A 125 -8.77 1.28 12.55
C HIS A 125 -9.88 1.87 13.46
N PRO A 126 -9.92 3.19 13.73
CA PRO A 126 -10.90 3.78 14.64
C PRO A 126 -12.36 3.68 14.15
N ILE A 127 -12.57 3.46 12.84
CA ILE A 127 -13.91 3.33 12.23
C ILE A 127 -14.69 2.17 12.86
N LYS A 128 -14.01 1.05 13.15
CA LYS A 128 -14.67 -0.13 13.76
C LYS A 128 -15.17 0.17 15.17
N SER A 129 -14.32 0.81 15.97
CA SER A 129 -14.63 1.19 17.35
C SER A 129 -15.71 2.29 17.42
N MET A 130 -15.78 3.17 16.42
CA MET A 130 -16.84 4.16 16.29
C MET A 130 -18.17 3.58 15.82
N LEU A 131 -18.14 2.55 14.98
CA LEU A 131 -19.35 1.82 14.58
C LEU A 131 -20.00 1.13 15.78
N SER A 132 -19.20 0.47 16.64
CA SER A 132 -19.72 -0.14 17.88
C SER A 132 -20.32 0.90 18.82
N LEU A 133 -19.72 2.09 18.91
CA LEU A 133 -20.28 3.20 19.69
C LEU A 133 -21.64 3.65 19.14
N SER A 134 -21.79 3.78 17.82
CA SER A 134 -23.09 4.15 17.22
C SER A 134 -24.21 3.17 17.56
N LEU A 135 -23.91 1.89 17.72
CA LEU A 135 -24.91 0.86 18.08
C LEU A 135 -25.33 0.95 19.56
N VAL A 136 -24.43 1.38 20.44
CA VAL A 136 -24.70 1.53 21.88
C VAL A 136 -25.50 2.80 22.18
N TYR A 137 -25.27 3.89 21.43
CA TYR A 137 -26.01 5.15 21.60
C TYR A 137 -27.34 5.19 20.83
N ASP A 138 -27.64 4.18 20.02
CA ASP A 138 -28.90 4.07 19.29
C ASP A 138 -30.08 3.96 20.28
N GLY A 139 -30.93 5.00 20.31
CA GLY A 139 -32.07 5.10 21.22
C GLY A 139 -31.81 5.79 22.57
N VAL A 140 -30.58 6.23 22.89
CA VAL A 140 -30.26 6.93 24.16
C VAL A 140 -30.11 8.44 23.95
N ASP A 141 -29.43 8.87 22.88
CA ASP A 141 -29.17 10.29 22.59
C ASP A 141 -29.03 10.53 21.06
N ASN A 142 -30.08 11.07 20.45
CA ASN A 142 -30.17 11.26 18.99
C ASN A 142 -29.16 12.26 18.44
N ASP A 143 -28.77 13.28 19.23
CA ASP A 143 -27.82 14.31 18.77
C ASP A 143 -26.40 13.76 18.69
N LYS A 144 -26.00 12.92 19.64
CA LYS A 144 -24.69 12.23 19.62
C LYS A 144 -24.63 11.16 18.53
N LEU A 145 -25.73 10.43 18.33
CA LEU A 145 -25.85 9.45 17.25
C LEU A 145 -25.68 10.09 15.87
N LEU A 146 -26.28 11.26 15.66
CA LEU A 146 -26.15 12.01 14.41
C LEU A 146 -24.71 12.45 14.17
N GLN A 147 -24.01 12.96 15.20
CA GLN A 147 -22.62 13.37 15.09
C GLN A 147 -21.68 12.20 14.79
N ILE A 148 -21.88 11.04 15.42
CA ILE A 148 -21.12 9.82 15.14
C ILE A 148 -21.36 9.37 13.70
N ASN A 149 -22.61 9.32 13.24
CA ASN A 149 -22.94 8.90 11.87
C ASN A 149 -22.42 9.86 10.80
N MET A 150 -22.48 11.17 11.04
CA MET A 150 -21.87 12.17 10.16
C MET A 150 -20.35 12.01 10.09
N PHE A 151 -19.71 11.71 11.22
CA PHE A 151 -18.28 11.46 11.26
C PHE A 151 -17.89 10.17 10.53
N MET A 152 -18.60 9.07 10.80
CA MET A 152 -18.45 7.79 10.11
C MET A 152 -18.60 7.95 8.60
N ASN A 153 -19.65 8.61 8.12
CA ASN A 153 -19.84 8.84 6.68
C ASN A 153 -18.70 9.64 6.04
N LYS A 154 -18.10 10.58 6.76
CA LYS A 154 -16.94 11.34 6.26
C LYS A 154 -15.67 10.48 6.21
N LEU A 155 -15.49 9.58 7.18
CA LEU A 155 -14.35 8.66 7.24
C LEU A 155 -14.43 7.55 6.19
N THR A 156 -15.61 6.98 5.95
CA THR A 156 -15.81 5.93 4.94
C THR A 156 -15.75 6.48 3.51
N GLY A 157 -16.02 7.78 3.33
CA GLY A 157 -16.06 8.44 2.03
C GLY A 157 -14.72 8.97 1.51
N THR A 158 -13.69 9.10 2.36
CA THR A 158 -12.38 9.63 1.97
C THR A 158 -11.34 8.51 1.99
N THR A 159 -10.66 8.30 0.87
CA THR A 159 -9.56 7.32 0.78
C THR A 159 -8.34 7.88 1.53
N ILE A 160 -8.19 7.51 2.80
CA ILE A 160 -7.05 7.94 3.63
C ILE A 160 -5.90 6.93 3.44
N GLY A 161 -4.80 7.37 2.83
CA GLY A 161 -3.64 6.52 2.63
C GLY A 161 -2.59 7.15 1.72
N VAL A 162 -1.46 6.47 1.58
CA VAL A 162 -0.41 6.89 0.64
C VAL A 162 -0.83 6.52 -0.78
N SER A 163 -0.80 7.49 -1.69
CA SER A 163 -1.16 7.36 -3.10
C SER A 163 0.07 7.49 -4.01
N ALA A 164 0.02 6.86 -5.18
CA ALA A 164 1.00 7.08 -6.24
C ALA A 164 0.47 8.13 -7.23
N MET A 165 0.82 9.41 -7.00
CA MET A 165 0.34 10.60 -7.71
C MET A 165 -1.18 10.65 -7.91
N GLY A 166 -1.96 10.14 -6.94
CA GLY A 166 -3.42 10.08 -7.05
C GLY A 166 -3.96 9.05 -8.06
N MET A 167 -3.11 8.20 -8.65
CA MET A 167 -3.55 7.15 -9.59
C MET A 167 -4.11 5.92 -8.87
N PHE A 168 -3.46 5.52 -7.77
CA PHE A 168 -3.93 4.43 -6.91
C PHE A 168 -3.42 4.64 -5.48
N VAL A 169 -4.19 4.17 -4.50
CA VAL A 169 -3.79 4.14 -3.10
C VAL A 169 -3.02 2.84 -2.85
N VAL A 170 -1.93 2.91 -2.09
CA VAL A 170 -1.13 1.76 -1.71
C VAL A 170 -1.86 1.03 -0.59
N ASP A 171 -2.74 0.10 -0.97
CA ASP A 171 -3.41 -0.81 -0.05
C ASP A 171 -2.84 -2.25 -0.17
N PRO A 172 -3.06 -3.11 0.85
CA PRO A 172 -2.59 -4.49 0.81
C PRO A 172 -3.10 -5.28 -0.40
N SER A 173 -4.29 -4.96 -0.93
CA SER A 173 -4.85 -5.62 -2.11
C SER A 173 -4.13 -5.17 -3.39
N ALA A 174 -3.80 -3.88 -3.52
CA ALA A 174 -3.00 -3.38 -4.65
C ALA A 174 -1.65 -4.09 -4.76
N LEU A 175 -1.00 -4.42 -3.63
CA LEU A 175 0.24 -5.21 -3.65
C LEU A 175 0.03 -6.60 -4.27
N VAL A 176 -1.01 -7.31 -3.83
CA VAL A 176 -1.33 -8.64 -4.35
C VAL A 176 -1.59 -8.58 -5.84
N THR A 177 -2.33 -7.56 -6.31
CA THR A 177 -2.57 -7.33 -7.74
C THR A 177 -1.26 -7.11 -8.50
N MET A 178 -0.34 -6.28 -7.98
CA MET A 178 0.96 -6.06 -8.63
C MET A 178 1.77 -7.35 -8.74
N PHE A 179 1.80 -8.18 -7.69
CA PHE A 179 2.43 -9.50 -7.73
C PHE A 179 1.80 -10.43 -8.77
N GLY A 180 0.46 -10.46 -8.82
CA GLY A 180 -0.27 -11.24 -9.83
C GLY A 180 0.07 -10.81 -11.25
N VAL A 181 0.16 -9.51 -11.51
CA VAL A 181 0.53 -8.97 -12.83
C VAL A 181 1.98 -9.34 -13.18
N MET A 182 2.91 -9.27 -12.23
CA MET A 182 4.31 -9.68 -12.45
C MET A 182 4.43 -11.16 -12.86
N ILE A 183 3.74 -12.06 -12.13
CA ILE A 183 3.75 -13.49 -12.44
C ILE A 183 3.09 -13.75 -13.80
N THR A 184 1.96 -13.10 -14.07
CA THR A 184 1.25 -13.25 -15.35
C THR A 184 2.11 -12.82 -16.53
N TYR A 185 2.80 -11.69 -16.42
CA TYR A 185 3.71 -11.20 -17.44
C TYR A 185 4.86 -12.19 -17.70
N PHE A 186 5.45 -12.75 -16.63
CA PHE A 186 6.49 -13.76 -16.75
C PHE A 186 6.00 -15.02 -17.49
N ILE A 187 4.82 -15.52 -17.15
CA ILE A 187 4.21 -16.68 -17.82
C ILE A 187 3.98 -16.38 -19.30
N ILE A 188 3.44 -15.22 -19.63
CA ILE A 188 3.18 -14.80 -21.02
C ILE A 188 4.48 -14.79 -21.83
N LEU A 189 5.56 -14.20 -21.31
CA LEU A 189 6.84 -14.19 -22.02
C LEU A 189 7.42 -15.60 -22.21
N LEU A 190 7.26 -16.50 -21.24
CA LEU A 190 7.67 -17.89 -21.38
C LEU A 190 6.86 -18.59 -22.48
N GLN A 191 5.54 -18.40 -22.51
CA GLN A 191 4.67 -18.95 -23.55
C GLN A 191 5.08 -18.46 -24.95
N PHE A 192 5.36 -17.17 -25.12
CA PHE A 192 5.84 -16.63 -26.40
C PHE A 192 7.18 -17.25 -26.83
N ARG A 193 8.11 -17.46 -25.90
CA ARG A 193 9.40 -18.12 -26.21
C ARG A 193 9.20 -19.58 -26.66
N ILE A 194 8.35 -20.32 -25.96
CA ILE A 194 8.05 -21.73 -26.30
C ILE A 194 7.38 -21.80 -27.67
N GLY A 195 6.35 -20.98 -27.91
CA GLY A 195 5.67 -20.91 -29.21
C GLY A 195 6.61 -20.56 -30.36
N HIS A 196 7.56 -19.65 -30.15
CA HIS A 196 8.58 -19.32 -31.16
C HIS A 196 9.53 -20.49 -31.46
N LYS A 197 9.92 -21.28 -30.45
CA LYS A 197 10.76 -22.48 -30.67
C LYS A 197 10.02 -23.54 -31.47
N ASP A 198 8.73 -23.76 -31.18
CA ASP A 198 7.93 -24.77 -31.88
C ASP A 198 7.67 -24.41 -33.34
N PHE A 199 7.57 -23.11 -33.66
CA PHE A 199 7.47 -22.64 -35.05
C PHE A 199 8.77 -22.88 -35.84
N ASN A 200 9.93 -22.59 -35.23
CA ASN A 200 11.23 -22.81 -35.86
C ASN A 200 11.58 -24.30 -36.04
N CYS A 201 11.08 -25.20 -35.19
CA CYS A 201 11.28 -26.65 -35.35
C CYS A 201 10.39 -27.29 -36.43
N LYS A 202 9.32 -26.61 -36.88
CA LYS A 202 8.38 -27.14 -37.90
C LYS A 202 8.69 -26.71 -39.33
N CYS A 203 9.57 -25.74 -39.54
CA CYS A 203 10.05 -25.36 -40.87
C CYS A 203 11.48 -25.87 -41.06
N PRO A 204 11.70 -27.09 -41.60
CA PRO A 204 12.99 -27.40 -42.20
C PRO A 204 13.18 -26.41 -43.36
N LEU A 205 14.28 -25.67 -43.32
CA LEU A 205 14.74 -24.84 -44.45
C LEU A 205 14.76 -25.72 -45.72
N PRO A 206 14.29 -25.21 -46.87
CA PRO A 206 14.35 -25.91 -48.15
C PRO A 206 15.79 -26.19 -48.58
#